data_AF-A0A0N8H6K3-F1
#
_entry.id   AF-A0A0N8H6K3-F1
#
_cell.length_a   1.000
_cell.length_b   1.000
_cell.length_c   1.000
_cell.angle_alpha   90.00
_cell.angle_beta   90.00
_cell.angle_gamma   90.00
#
_symmetry.space_group_name_H-M   'P 1'
#
loop_
_entity.id
_entity.type
_entity.pdbx_description
1 polymer ?
#
loop_
_entity_poly.entity_id
_entity_poly.type
_entity_poly.pdbx_seq_one_letter_code
_entity_poly.pdbx_strand_id
1 'polypeptide(L)'
;MPPHATTNYRASSTKTAIAAETQFAAHNYTPLPVVFARAQGVNVWDPEGRHYLDFLSAYSAVNQGHCHPELVKALVEQAGRLTLSSRAFYNDVFPRWAEKVHRVFGYDMVLPMNTGAEAVETAIKLARKWAYKVKGVEKDRAVIFSVADNFHGRTVQALCKKHKVLFICDEIQTGIGRTGRMLCSHGSTYGGNPLGCAVSIRALEIMEEEDLTAKAERLGQIFREGIRALDSPIIKTVREKGLLNATVIDASEANGRTAWDLCLLLKSKGL
;
A
#
# COMPACT_ATOMS: atom_id res chain seq x y z
N MET A 1 7.76 0.59 -30.54
CA MET A 1 6.53 1.33 -30.18
C MET A 1 6.29 2.40 -31.22
N PRO A 2 5.05 2.64 -31.67
CA PRO A 2 4.76 3.76 -32.56
C PRO A 2 5.09 5.08 -31.83
N PRO A 3 5.47 6.16 -32.56
CA PRO A 3 5.66 7.48 -31.98
C PRO A 3 4.40 7.95 -31.26
N HIS A 4 4.59 8.58 -30.12
CA HIS A 4 3.60 9.11 -29.18
C HIS A 4 2.27 9.57 -29.81
N ALA A 5 1.23 8.74 -29.68
CA ALA A 5 -0.13 9.27 -29.69
C ALA A 5 -0.28 10.11 -28.42
N THR A 6 -0.39 11.42 -28.57
CA THR A 6 -0.68 12.36 -27.48
C THR A 6 -2.02 12.00 -26.86
N THR A 7 -2.00 11.30 -25.73
CA THR A 7 -3.20 11.10 -24.92
C THR A 7 -3.35 12.30 -23.99
N ASN A 8 -4.58 12.78 -23.77
CA ASN A 8 -4.86 13.97 -22.94
C ASN A 8 -4.46 13.86 -21.45
N TYR A 9 -3.95 12.71 -21.01
CA TYR A 9 -3.64 12.40 -19.61
C TYR A 9 -2.19 11.94 -19.37
N ARG A 10 -1.30 12.01 -20.37
CA ARG A 10 0.12 11.64 -20.21
C ARG A 10 1.03 12.84 -20.47
N ALA A 11 2.04 13.01 -19.64
CA ALA A 11 3.09 13.99 -19.89
C ALA A 11 3.93 13.58 -21.10
N SER A 12 4.47 14.58 -21.81
CA SER A 12 5.29 14.38 -23.00
C SER A 12 6.73 13.92 -22.71
N SER A 13 7.24 14.16 -21.50
CA SER A 13 8.61 13.83 -21.08
C SER A 13 8.72 13.76 -19.56
N THR A 14 9.81 13.19 -19.05
CA THR A 14 10.16 13.22 -17.62
C THR A 14 10.25 14.67 -17.12
N LYS A 15 10.88 15.56 -17.90
CA LYS A 15 11.07 16.96 -17.52
C LYS A 15 9.73 17.69 -17.37
N THR A 16 8.82 17.52 -18.32
CA THR A 16 7.50 18.16 -18.28
C THR A 16 6.62 17.60 -17.17
N ALA A 17 6.70 16.29 -16.89
CA ALA A 17 6.00 15.67 -15.77
C ALA A 17 6.44 16.26 -14.41
N ILE A 18 7.76 16.27 -14.12
CA ILE A 18 8.29 16.78 -12.85
C ILE A 18 7.98 18.27 -12.69
N ALA A 19 8.12 19.07 -13.76
CA ALA A 19 7.82 20.49 -13.72
C ALA A 19 6.33 20.75 -13.41
N ALA A 20 5.42 20.02 -14.07
CA ALA A 20 3.99 20.14 -13.82
C ALA A 20 3.62 19.73 -12.39
N GLU A 21 4.16 18.61 -11.88
CA GLU A 21 3.94 18.20 -10.48
C GLU A 21 4.47 19.24 -9.49
N THR A 22 5.66 19.78 -9.74
CA THR A 22 6.24 20.85 -8.89
C THR A 22 5.35 22.10 -8.87
N GLN A 23 4.74 22.45 -10.01
CA GLN A 23 3.91 23.64 -10.10
C GLN A 23 2.51 23.45 -9.48
N PHE A 24 1.91 22.28 -9.66
CA PHE A 24 0.48 22.07 -9.41
C PHE A 24 0.17 21.11 -8.25
N ALA A 25 1.14 20.38 -7.70
CA ALA A 25 0.93 19.44 -6.60
C ALA A 25 1.57 19.94 -5.28
N ALA A 26 1.06 19.43 -4.15
CA ALA A 26 1.60 19.73 -2.83
C ALA A 26 2.97 19.05 -2.63
N HIS A 27 3.93 19.77 -2.01
CA HIS A 27 5.32 19.31 -1.85
C HIS A 27 5.54 18.50 -0.57
N ASN A 28 4.67 17.53 -0.31
CA ASN A 28 4.75 16.68 0.89
C ASN A 28 5.53 15.37 0.68
N TYR A 29 6.25 15.25 -0.43
CA TYR A 29 7.18 14.17 -0.77
C TYR A 29 8.43 14.73 -1.45
N THR A 30 9.51 13.95 -1.40
CA THR A 30 10.76 14.23 -2.14
C THR A 30 11.06 13.01 -3.03
N PRO A 31 10.41 12.89 -4.21
CA PRO A 31 10.57 11.74 -5.08
C PRO A 31 11.98 11.64 -5.67
N LEU A 32 12.44 10.42 -5.96
CA LEU A 32 13.58 10.23 -6.87
C LEU A 32 13.20 10.80 -8.25
N PRO A 33 14.16 11.37 -9.01
CA PRO A 33 13.88 12.02 -10.30
C PRO A 33 13.69 10.97 -11.43
N VAL A 34 12.72 10.09 -11.26
CA VAL A 34 12.27 9.04 -12.21
C VAL A 34 10.76 9.20 -12.39
N VAL A 35 10.29 9.11 -13.63
CA VAL A 35 8.86 9.17 -13.96
C VAL A 35 8.45 7.81 -14.53
N PHE A 36 7.46 7.15 -13.93
CA PHE A 36 6.95 5.89 -14.45
C PHE A 36 5.88 6.19 -15.51
N ALA A 37 6.15 5.88 -16.79
CA ALA A 37 5.21 6.06 -17.89
C ALA A 37 4.55 4.75 -18.32
N ARG A 38 5.24 3.62 -18.13
CA ARG A 38 4.72 2.26 -18.35
C ARG A 38 5.36 1.31 -17.35
N ALA A 39 4.63 0.29 -16.93
CA ALA A 39 5.18 -0.77 -16.09
C ALA A 39 4.55 -2.13 -16.44
N GLN A 40 5.33 -3.21 -16.28
CA GLN A 40 4.89 -4.59 -16.49
C GLN A 40 5.78 -5.56 -15.70
N GLY A 41 5.17 -6.34 -14.81
CA GLY A 41 5.92 -7.21 -13.90
C GLY A 41 6.85 -6.38 -13.01
N VAL A 42 8.15 -6.68 -13.03
CA VAL A 42 9.18 -5.92 -12.29
C VAL A 42 9.74 -4.73 -13.07
N ASN A 43 9.35 -4.57 -14.33
CA ASN A 43 9.96 -3.62 -15.25
C ASN A 43 9.15 -2.33 -15.33
N VAL A 44 9.84 -1.19 -15.36
CA VAL A 44 9.25 0.13 -15.53
C VAL A 44 9.99 0.91 -16.61
N TRP A 45 9.27 1.77 -17.32
CA TRP A 45 9.82 2.62 -18.37
C TRP A 45 9.37 4.05 -18.16
N ASP A 46 10.29 4.99 -18.36
CA ASP A 46 9.98 6.41 -18.34
C ASP A 46 9.43 6.91 -19.69
N PRO A 47 8.98 8.18 -19.79
CA PRO A 47 8.47 8.74 -21.05
C PRO A 47 9.46 8.67 -22.21
N GLU A 48 10.76 8.73 -21.92
CA GLU A 48 11.84 8.60 -22.91
C GLU A 48 12.15 7.14 -23.28
N GLY A 49 11.48 6.17 -22.65
CA GLY A 49 11.66 4.74 -22.89
C GLY A 49 12.84 4.11 -22.16
N ARG A 50 13.51 4.82 -21.24
CA ARG A 50 14.55 4.24 -20.39
C ARG A 50 13.91 3.23 -19.45
N HIS A 51 14.56 2.07 -19.33
CA HIS A 51 14.08 0.93 -18.57
C HIS A 51 14.72 0.88 -17.19
N TYR A 52 13.93 0.51 -16.19
CA TYR A 52 14.37 0.26 -14.82
C TYR A 52 13.71 -0.99 -14.23
N LEU A 53 14.37 -1.60 -13.25
CA LEU A 53 13.79 -2.62 -12.38
C LEU A 53 13.24 -1.96 -11.12
N ASP A 54 11.94 -2.09 -10.86
CA ASP A 54 11.33 -1.51 -9.66
C ASP A 54 11.57 -2.38 -8.42
N PHE A 55 12.52 -1.95 -7.58
CA PHE A 55 12.85 -2.58 -6.30
C PHE A 55 12.07 -2.02 -5.10
N LEU A 56 11.18 -1.05 -5.32
CA LEU A 56 10.29 -0.53 -4.28
C LEU A 56 8.93 -1.23 -4.31
N SER A 57 8.46 -1.61 -5.51
CA SER A 57 7.17 -2.29 -5.74
C SER A 57 6.01 -1.57 -5.07
N ALA A 58 6.04 -0.23 -5.12
CA ALA A 58 5.08 0.65 -4.45
C ALA A 58 4.79 0.25 -2.99
N TYR A 59 5.84 -0.04 -2.22
CA TYR A 59 5.74 -0.54 -0.84
C TYR A 59 4.98 -1.88 -0.75
N SER A 60 5.36 -2.83 -1.62
CA SER A 60 4.74 -4.15 -1.75
C SER A 60 3.26 -4.15 -2.22
N ALA A 61 2.75 -3.04 -2.76
CA ALA A 61 1.40 -2.98 -3.30
C ALA A 61 1.24 -3.72 -4.64
N VAL A 62 2.34 -3.93 -5.36
CA VAL A 62 2.37 -4.65 -6.65
C VAL A 62 3.15 -5.95 -6.56
N ASN A 63 2.91 -6.75 -5.50
CA ASN A 63 3.60 -8.04 -5.30
C ASN A 63 3.42 -9.02 -6.47
N GLN A 64 2.26 -9.00 -7.14
CA GLN A 64 1.98 -9.77 -8.35
C GLN A 64 2.68 -9.20 -9.60
N GLY A 65 3.36 -8.05 -9.47
CA GLY A 65 3.94 -7.29 -10.56
C GLY A 65 3.00 -6.23 -11.12
N HIS A 66 3.60 -5.17 -11.69
CA HIS A 66 2.86 -4.09 -12.33
C HIS A 66 2.00 -4.59 -13.48
N CYS A 67 0.77 -4.07 -13.57
CA CYS A 67 -0.16 -4.33 -14.67
C CYS A 67 -0.36 -5.81 -14.98
N HIS A 68 -0.45 -6.66 -13.95
CA HIS A 68 -0.66 -8.09 -14.13
C HIS A 68 -1.91 -8.36 -15.01
N PRO A 69 -1.81 -9.07 -16.16
CA PRO A 69 -2.88 -9.18 -17.13
C PRO A 69 -4.21 -9.67 -16.55
N GLU A 70 -4.14 -10.68 -15.68
CA GLU A 70 -5.34 -11.23 -15.03
C GLU A 70 -6.00 -10.28 -14.02
N LEU A 71 -5.22 -9.39 -13.37
CA LEU A 71 -5.78 -8.36 -12.50
C LEU A 71 -6.46 -7.26 -13.32
N VAL A 72 -5.83 -6.85 -14.42
CA VAL A 72 -6.41 -5.87 -15.34
C VAL A 72 -7.70 -6.41 -15.95
N LYS A 73 -7.72 -7.69 -16.34
CA LYS A 73 -8.92 -8.37 -16.83
C LYS A 73 -10.05 -8.35 -15.80
N ALA A 74 -9.79 -8.81 -14.57
CA ALA A 74 -10.79 -8.79 -13.49
C ALA A 74 -11.32 -7.38 -13.20
N LEU A 75 -10.43 -6.37 -13.23
CA LEU A 75 -10.81 -4.97 -13.08
C LEU A 75 -11.74 -4.49 -14.20
N VAL A 76 -11.39 -4.75 -15.46
CA VAL A 76 -12.18 -4.33 -16.63
C VAL A 76 -13.54 -5.03 -16.64
N GLU A 77 -13.57 -6.33 -16.41
CA GLU A 77 -14.80 -7.13 -16.37
C GLU A 77 -15.76 -6.63 -15.28
N GLN A 78 -15.25 -6.40 -14.06
CA GLN A 78 -16.10 -5.93 -12.96
C GLN A 78 -16.51 -4.46 -13.15
N ALA A 79 -15.61 -3.60 -13.65
CA ALA A 79 -15.92 -2.20 -13.92
C ALA A 79 -16.99 -2.03 -14.99
N GLY A 80 -17.04 -2.92 -15.98
CA GLY A 80 -18.11 -2.98 -16.98
C GLY A 80 -19.48 -3.43 -16.44
N ARG A 81 -19.55 -3.92 -15.19
CA ARG A 81 -20.78 -4.44 -14.56
C ARG A 81 -21.27 -3.55 -13.43
N LEU A 82 -20.47 -3.37 -12.39
CA LEU A 82 -20.81 -2.59 -11.20
C LEU A 82 -19.56 -2.20 -10.43
N THR A 83 -19.38 -0.90 -10.20
CA THR A 83 -18.21 -0.37 -9.47
C THR A 83 -18.50 -0.10 -8.01
N LEU A 84 -19.67 0.48 -7.70
CA LEU A 84 -20.03 0.92 -6.36
C LEU A 84 -21.55 0.86 -6.14
N SER A 85 -21.96 0.25 -5.04
CA SER A 85 -23.36 0.21 -4.58
C SER A 85 -23.57 0.89 -3.22
N SER A 86 -22.53 1.52 -2.65
CA SER A 86 -22.43 1.85 -1.22
C SER A 86 -22.61 0.61 -0.31
N ARG A 87 -22.61 0.82 1.02
CA ARG A 87 -22.98 -0.20 2.01
C ARG A 87 -24.45 -0.18 2.41
N ALA A 88 -25.26 0.73 1.82
CA ALA A 88 -26.70 0.77 2.03
C ALA A 88 -27.44 -0.31 1.21
N PHE A 89 -26.84 -0.78 0.12
CA PHE A 89 -27.38 -1.85 -0.72
C PHE A 89 -26.44 -3.05 -0.75
N TYR A 90 -27.02 -4.25 -0.83
CA TYR A 90 -26.25 -5.45 -1.11
C TYR A 90 -25.73 -5.45 -2.56
N ASN A 91 -24.61 -6.13 -2.77
CA ASN A 91 -24.10 -6.50 -4.08
C ASN A 91 -23.67 -7.97 -4.06
N ASP A 92 -23.52 -8.56 -5.23
CA ASP A 92 -23.24 -9.99 -5.43
C ASP A 92 -21.76 -10.37 -5.29
N VAL A 93 -20.84 -9.40 -5.27
CA VAL A 93 -19.39 -9.64 -5.19
C VAL A 93 -18.87 -9.65 -3.74
N PHE A 94 -19.29 -8.69 -2.92
CA PHE A 94 -18.86 -8.56 -1.53
C PHE A 94 -19.00 -9.83 -0.69
N PRO A 95 -20.15 -10.55 -0.68
CA PRO A 95 -20.27 -11.78 0.12
C PRO A 95 -19.29 -12.86 -0.33
N ARG A 96 -19.04 -13.00 -1.64
CA ARG A 96 -18.06 -13.97 -2.19
C ARG A 96 -16.63 -13.60 -1.81
N TRP A 97 -16.31 -12.31 -1.80
CA TRP A 97 -15.04 -11.82 -1.29
C TRP A 97 -14.86 -12.09 0.20
N ALA A 98 -15.89 -11.84 1.01
CA ALA A 98 -15.85 -12.13 2.45
C ALA A 98 -15.63 -13.63 2.73
N GLU A 99 -16.29 -14.53 1.97
CA GLU A 99 -16.04 -15.98 2.03
C GLU A 99 -14.60 -16.37 1.66
N LYS A 100 -14.01 -15.75 0.61
CA LYS A 100 -12.61 -16.01 0.23
C LYS A 100 -11.66 -15.55 1.33
N VAL A 101 -11.84 -14.34 1.87
CA VAL A 101 -11.03 -13.83 2.99
C VAL A 101 -11.14 -14.74 4.21
N HIS A 102 -12.35 -15.17 4.57
CA HIS A 102 -12.55 -16.13 5.66
C HIS A 102 -11.74 -17.42 5.44
N ARG A 103 -11.83 -18.01 4.24
CA ARG A 103 -11.10 -19.24 3.90
C ARG A 103 -9.58 -19.07 3.92
N VAL A 104 -9.08 -17.94 3.42
CA VAL A 104 -7.64 -17.68 3.30
C VAL A 104 -7.01 -17.36 4.66
N PHE A 105 -7.68 -16.56 5.50
CA PHE A 105 -7.09 -16.04 6.74
C PHE A 105 -7.64 -16.68 8.02
N GLY A 106 -8.73 -17.44 7.95
CA GLY A 106 -9.29 -18.18 9.08
C GLY A 106 -10.03 -17.33 10.13
N TYR A 107 -10.41 -16.09 9.80
CA TYR A 107 -11.16 -15.21 10.71
C TYR A 107 -12.66 -15.27 10.48
N ASP A 108 -13.45 -15.17 11.54
CA ASP A 108 -14.93 -15.28 11.49
C ASP A 108 -15.60 -14.19 10.64
N MET A 109 -15.05 -12.96 10.67
CA MET A 109 -15.64 -11.80 10.00
C MET A 109 -14.57 -10.86 9.43
N VAL A 110 -14.94 -10.12 8.39
CA VAL A 110 -14.09 -9.11 7.75
C VAL A 110 -14.80 -7.76 7.66
N LEU A 111 -14.05 -6.68 7.86
CA LEU A 111 -14.49 -5.30 7.64
C LEU A 111 -13.50 -4.59 6.71
N PRO A 112 -13.79 -4.48 5.40
CA PRO A 112 -12.89 -3.83 4.46
C PRO A 112 -12.89 -2.30 4.60
N MET A 113 -11.70 -1.73 4.41
CA MET A 113 -11.43 -0.30 4.22
C MET A 113 -10.65 -0.10 2.93
N ASN A 114 -10.38 1.15 2.54
CA ASN A 114 -9.69 1.47 1.29
C ASN A 114 -8.19 1.60 1.51
N THR A 115 -7.78 2.14 2.67
CA THR A 115 -6.38 2.40 2.99
C THR A 115 -5.95 1.65 4.25
N GLY A 116 -4.64 1.41 4.38
CA GLY A 116 -4.07 0.86 5.62
C GLY A 116 -4.31 1.75 6.84
N ALA A 117 -4.36 3.07 6.67
CA ALA A 117 -4.63 4.01 7.76
C ALA A 117 -6.06 3.85 8.28
N GLU A 118 -7.05 3.80 7.39
CA GLU A 118 -8.46 3.52 7.77
C GLU A 118 -8.58 2.17 8.49
N ALA A 119 -7.89 1.13 7.99
CA ALA A 119 -7.92 -0.19 8.61
C ALA A 119 -7.38 -0.16 10.07
N VAL A 120 -6.27 0.55 10.31
CA VAL A 120 -5.70 0.71 11.67
C VAL A 120 -6.63 1.50 12.58
N GLU A 121 -7.17 2.62 12.13
CA GLU A 121 -8.13 3.43 12.92
C GLU A 121 -9.38 2.61 13.27
N THR A 122 -9.86 1.82 12.31
CA THR A 122 -10.98 0.88 12.50
C THR A 122 -10.68 -0.16 13.56
N ALA A 123 -9.50 -0.79 13.49
CA ALA A 123 -9.07 -1.79 14.45
C ALA A 123 -8.96 -1.22 15.87
N ILE A 124 -8.42 0.00 16.02
CA ILE A 124 -8.32 0.67 17.32
C ILE A 124 -9.71 0.98 17.89
N LYS A 125 -10.63 1.49 17.06
CA LYS A 125 -12.03 1.74 17.46
C LYS A 125 -12.72 0.46 17.92
N LEU A 126 -12.53 -0.63 17.18
CA LEU A 126 -13.09 -1.94 17.54
C LEU A 126 -12.51 -2.45 18.87
N ALA A 127 -11.18 -2.41 19.02
CA ALA A 127 -10.48 -2.86 20.23
C ALA A 127 -10.93 -2.08 21.47
N ARG A 128 -11.01 -0.74 21.38
CA ARG A 128 -11.49 0.12 22.48
C ARG A 128 -12.95 -0.17 22.84
N LYS A 129 -13.83 -0.28 21.83
CA LYS A 129 -15.24 -0.59 22.05
C LYS A 129 -15.41 -1.93 22.75
N TRP A 130 -14.67 -2.95 22.33
CA TRP A 130 -14.67 -4.26 22.98
C TRP A 130 -14.09 -4.20 24.40
N ALA A 131 -12.97 -3.50 24.60
CA ALA A 131 -12.34 -3.34 25.91
C ALA A 131 -13.31 -2.75 26.95
N TYR A 132 -14.05 -1.71 26.57
CA TYR A 132 -14.99 -1.06 27.49
C TYR A 132 -16.30 -1.83 27.66
N LYS A 133 -16.86 -2.39 26.58
CA LYS A 133 -18.20 -3.00 26.64
C LYS A 133 -18.22 -4.47 27.01
N VAL A 134 -17.16 -5.21 26.69
CA VAL A 134 -17.11 -6.67 26.86
C VAL A 134 -16.10 -7.06 27.92
N LYS A 135 -14.87 -6.52 27.85
CA LYS A 135 -13.82 -6.82 28.84
C LYS A 135 -14.01 -6.07 30.17
N GLY A 136 -14.79 -4.99 30.19
CA GLY A 136 -15.05 -4.20 31.39
C GLY A 136 -13.87 -3.33 31.83
N VAL A 137 -12.97 -2.96 30.90
CA VAL A 137 -11.90 -1.99 31.20
C VAL A 137 -12.55 -0.65 31.57
N GLU A 138 -12.06 -0.01 32.63
CA GLU A 138 -12.53 1.31 33.05
C GLU A 138 -12.39 2.31 31.89
N LYS A 139 -13.37 3.23 31.78
CA LYS A 139 -13.35 4.27 30.76
C LYS A 139 -12.02 5.02 30.78
N ASP A 140 -11.47 5.27 29.60
CA ASP A 140 -10.21 6.00 29.39
C ASP A 140 -8.95 5.30 29.95
N ARG A 141 -9.07 4.06 30.45
CA ARG A 141 -7.93 3.22 30.87
C ARG A 141 -7.44 2.23 29.82
N ALA A 142 -8.07 2.17 28.64
CA ALA A 142 -7.62 1.26 27.58
C ALA A 142 -6.31 1.75 26.93
N VAL A 143 -5.26 0.95 27.06
CA VAL A 143 -3.95 1.20 26.44
C VAL A 143 -3.84 0.44 25.11
N ILE A 144 -3.31 1.10 24.08
CA ILE A 144 -2.99 0.48 22.79
C ILE A 144 -1.47 0.42 22.66
N PHE A 145 -0.95 -0.80 22.52
CA PHE A 145 0.46 -1.07 22.24
C PHE A 145 0.76 -0.98 20.74
N SER A 146 1.93 -0.45 20.41
CA SER A 146 2.48 -0.43 19.05
C SER A 146 3.96 -0.77 19.13
N VAL A 147 4.50 -1.39 18.08
CA VAL A 147 5.93 -1.72 18.00
C VAL A 147 6.69 -0.47 17.58
N ALA A 148 7.76 -0.14 18.28
CA ALA A 148 8.64 0.96 17.90
C ALA A 148 9.27 0.69 16.51
N ASP A 149 9.52 1.75 15.74
CA ASP A 149 10.14 1.70 14.42
C ASP A 149 9.39 0.87 13.35
N ASN A 150 8.09 0.62 13.57
CA ASN A 150 7.24 -0.05 12.60
C ASN A 150 6.38 0.94 11.82
N PHE A 151 6.07 0.63 10.56
CA PHE A 151 5.24 1.47 9.71
C PHE A 151 3.76 1.06 9.84
N HIS A 152 2.94 1.97 10.39
CA HIS A 152 1.50 1.76 10.56
C HIS A 152 0.66 2.71 9.66
N GLY A 153 1.26 3.21 8.58
CA GLY A 153 0.66 4.23 7.73
C GLY A 153 0.66 5.63 8.36
N ARG A 154 0.08 6.60 7.64
CA ARG A 154 -0.10 7.99 8.11
C ARG A 154 -1.42 8.12 8.90
N THR A 155 -1.55 7.34 9.97
CA THR A 155 -2.76 7.36 10.82
C THR A 155 -2.81 8.64 11.65
N VAL A 156 -4.02 9.19 11.81
CA VAL A 156 -4.24 10.38 12.63
C VAL A 156 -3.85 10.09 14.06
N GLN A 157 -4.08 8.89 14.58
CA GLN A 157 -3.70 8.56 15.95
C GLN A 157 -2.18 8.41 16.16
N ALA A 158 -1.41 7.93 15.18
CA ALA A 158 0.05 7.93 15.27
C ALA A 158 0.62 9.37 15.26
N LEU A 159 0.05 10.25 14.43
CA LEU A 159 0.41 11.66 14.36
C LEU A 159 -0.03 12.43 15.61
N CYS A 160 -1.26 12.23 16.08
CA CYS A 160 -1.84 12.89 17.25
C CYS A 160 -1.18 12.44 18.57
N LYS A 161 -0.73 11.19 18.70
CA LYS A 161 0.09 10.78 19.87
C LYS A 161 1.44 11.49 19.88
N LYS A 162 2.05 11.71 18.70
CA LYS A 162 3.32 12.43 18.58
C LYS A 162 3.16 13.95 18.78
N HIS A 163 2.03 14.53 18.38
CA HIS A 163 1.84 15.99 18.31
C HIS A 163 0.70 16.56 19.18
N LYS A 164 0.02 15.74 20.00
CA LYS A 164 -1.13 16.13 20.85
C LYS A 164 -2.25 16.87 20.09
N VAL A 165 -2.60 16.41 18.89
CA VAL A 165 -3.63 17.04 18.03
C VAL A 165 -5.00 16.37 18.22
N LEU A 166 -6.08 17.16 18.16
CA LEU A 166 -7.48 16.72 18.32
C LEU A 166 -7.96 15.95 17.07
N PHE A 167 -8.60 14.79 17.28
CA PHE A 167 -9.29 14.05 16.22
C PHE A 167 -10.76 14.48 16.14
N ILE A 168 -11.22 14.87 14.95
CA ILE A 168 -12.61 15.24 14.68
C ILE A 168 -13.22 14.14 13.79
N CYS A 169 -14.27 13.50 14.29
CA CYS A 169 -15.13 12.64 13.46
C CYS A 169 -16.20 13.51 12.79
N ASP A 170 -16.23 13.49 11.46
CA ASP A 170 -17.34 14.06 10.69
C ASP A 170 -18.53 13.09 10.67
N GLU A 171 -19.64 13.51 11.27
CA GLU A 171 -20.90 12.78 11.37
C GLU A 171 -22.06 13.60 10.75
N ILE A 172 -21.76 14.55 9.84
CA ILE A 172 -22.78 15.44 9.25
C ILE A 172 -23.91 14.67 8.57
N GLN A 173 -23.61 13.53 7.92
CA GLN A 173 -24.62 12.69 7.24
C GLN A 173 -25.14 11.53 8.11
N THR A 174 -24.35 11.05 9.07
CA THR A 174 -24.57 9.76 9.74
C THR A 174 -24.93 9.86 11.23
N GLY A 175 -24.75 11.04 11.83
CA GLY A 175 -25.07 11.31 13.22
C GLY A 175 -26.55 11.60 13.49
N ILE A 176 -26.87 11.86 14.76
CA ILE A 176 -28.15 12.38 15.26
C ILE A 176 -29.34 11.50 14.84
N GLY A 177 -29.32 10.22 15.19
CA GLY A 177 -30.50 9.36 15.12
C GLY A 177 -30.88 8.86 13.73
N ARG A 178 -30.27 9.38 12.65
CA ARG A 178 -30.53 8.96 11.26
C ARG A 178 -30.36 7.46 11.03
N THR A 179 -29.45 6.83 11.77
CA THR A 179 -29.14 5.39 11.70
C THR A 179 -29.75 4.56 12.85
N GLY A 180 -30.71 5.12 13.59
CA GLY A 180 -31.30 4.46 14.78
C GLY A 180 -30.39 4.48 16.01
N ARG A 181 -29.29 5.23 15.97
CA ARG A 181 -28.37 5.51 17.08
C ARG A 181 -27.94 6.98 17.05
N MET A 182 -27.53 7.53 18.19
CA MET A 182 -27.07 8.92 18.31
C MET A 182 -25.85 9.24 17.43
N LEU A 183 -25.00 8.26 17.15
CA LEU A 183 -23.84 8.34 16.25
C LEU A 183 -23.76 7.06 15.42
N CYS A 184 -23.40 7.15 14.13
CA CYS A 184 -23.21 5.97 13.30
C CYS A 184 -21.83 5.37 13.62
N SER A 185 -21.84 4.15 14.12
CA SER A 185 -20.67 3.59 14.81
C SER A 185 -19.49 3.16 13.93
N HIS A 186 -19.38 3.69 12.68
CA HIS A 186 -18.30 3.59 11.68
C HIS A 186 -18.78 3.04 10.33
N GLY A 187 -18.40 3.69 9.22
CA GLY A 187 -18.67 3.25 7.86
C GLY A 187 -17.70 3.90 6.87
N SER A 188 -17.57 3.31 5.68
CA SER A 188 -16.81 3.85 4.56
C SER A 188 -17.63 3.70 3.28
N THR A 189 -17.77 4.76 2.49
CA THR A 189 -18.55 4.75 1.25
C THR A 189 -18.01 3.72 0.25
N TYR A 190 -16.68 3.66 0.13
CA TYR A 190 -15.99 2.75 -0.80
C TYR A 190 -15.52 1.44 -0.15
N GLY A 191 -15.53 1.35 1.18
CA GLY A 191 -15.16 0.11 1.87
C GLY A 191 -16.07 -1.05 1.45
N GLY A 192 -15.49 -2.11 0.88
CA GLY A 192 -16.26 -3.26 0.39
C GLY A 192 -17.02 -3.02 -0.92
N ASN A 193 -16.58 -2.08 -1.74
CA ASN A 193 -17.13 -1.89 -3.08
C ASN A 193 -16.87 -3.14 -3.97
N PRO A 194 -17.80 -3.49 -4.89
CA PRO A 194 -17.71 -4.70 -5.70
C PRO A 194 -16.47 -4.74 -6.62
N LEU A 195 -16.00 -3.59 -7.12
CA LEU A 195 -14.79 -3.53 -7.96
C LEU A 195 -13.54 -3.97 -7.19
N GLY A 196 -13.30 -3.37 -6.03
CA GLY A 196 -12.17 -3.72 -5.16
C GLY A 196 -12.27 -5.17 -4.66
N CYS A 197 -13.48 -5.65 -4.37
CA CYS A 197 -13.70 -7.04 -3.98
C CYS A 197 -13.32 -8.03 -5.09
N ALA A 198 -13.75 -7.80 -6.34
CA ALA A 198 -13.42 -8.69 -7.46
C ALA A 198 -11.92 -8.73 -7.74
N VAL A 199 -11.26 -7.56 -7.79
CA VAL A 199 -9.82 -7.47 -7.99
C VAL A 199 -9.05 -8.13 -6.85
N SER A 200 -9.51 -7.97 -5.60
CA SER A 200 -8.90 -8.60 -4.43
C SER A 200 -9.03 -10.12 -4.44
N ILE A 201 -10.15 -10.69 -4.90
CA ILE A 201 -10.28 -12.15 -5.07
C ILE A 201 -9.19 -12.64 -6.03
N ARG A 202 -9.11 -12.05 -7.22
CA ARG A 202 -8.12 -12.45 -8.24
C ARG A 202 -6.68 -12.25 -7.75
N ALA A 203 -6.42 -11.18 -7.00
CA ALA A 203 -5.10 -10.94 -6.43
C ALA A 203 -4.67 -12.02 -5.44
N LEU A 204 -5.60 -12.53 -4.61
CA LEU A 204 -5.32 -13.64 -3.69
C LEU A 204 -5.14 -14.96 -4.42
N GLU A 205 -5.93 -15.22 -5.46
CA GLU A 205 -5.78 -16.42 -6.30
C GLU A 205 -4.43 -16.47 -6.99
N ILE A 206 -3.95 -15.36 -7.57
CA ILE A 206 -2.62 -15.29 -8.19
C ILE A 206 -1.51 -15.59 -7.18
N MET A 207 -1.63 -15.12 -5.94
CA MET A 207 -0.65 -15.43 -4.89
C MET A 207 -0.52 -16.94 -4.62
N GLU A 208 -1.65 -17.67 -4.69
CA GLU A 208 -1.72 -19.13 -4.52
C GLU A 208 -1.26 -19.87 -5.78
N GLU A 209 -1.80 -19.51 -6.95
CA GLU A 209 -1.53 -20.15 -8.25
C GLU A 209 -0.05 -20.06 -8.67
N GLU A 210 0.60 -18.93 -8.41
CA GLU A 210 2.01 -18.70 -8.77
C GLU A 210 2.99 -18.99 -7.63
N ASP A 211 2.49 -19.46 -6.47
CA ASP A 211 3.28 -19.72 -5.25
C ASP A 211 4.26 -18.57 -4.91
N LEU A 212 3.72 -17.34 -4.92
CA LEU A 212 4.54 -16.14 -4.77
C LEU A 212 5.22 -16.05 -3.40
N THR A 213 4.67 -16.72 -2.39
CA THR A 213 5.27 -16.81 -1.05
C THR A 213 6.56 -17.63 -1.08
N ALA A 214 6.55 -18.83 -1.67
CA ALA A 214 7.76 -19.64 -1.79
C ALA A 214 8.80 -18.98 -2.71
N LYS A 215 8.33 -18.34 -3.79
CA LYS A 215 9.19 -17.56 -4.69
C LYS A 215 9.88 -16.42 -3.96
N ALA A 216 9.16 -15.69 -3.10
CA ALA A 216 9.73 -14.60 -2.30
C ALA A 216 10.76 -15.10 -1.29
N GLU A 217 10.55 -16.26 -0.67
CA GLU A 217 11.55 -16.84 0.22
C GLU A 217 12.82 -17.22 -0.54
N ARG A 218 12.69 -17.98 -1.63
CA ARG A 218 13.82 -18.42 -2.46
C ARG A 218 14.61 -17.25 -3.04
N LEU A 219 13.93 -16.27 -3.65
CA LEU A 219 14.59 -15.11 -4.25
C LEU A 219 15.19 -14.19 -3.19
N GLY A 220 14.56 -14.09 -2.02
CA GLY A 220 15.11 -13.39 -0.87
C GLY A 220 16.45 -13.96 -0.42
N GLN A 221 16.56 -15.29 -0.35
CA GLN A 221 17.81 -15.97 0.00
C GLN A 221 18.93 -15.65 -1.01
N ILE A 222 18.66 -15.85 -2.30
CA ILE A 222 19.61 -15.54 -3.39
C ILE A 222 20.06 -14.07 -3.32
N PHE A 223 19.12 -13.14 -3.16
CA PHE A 223 19.43 -11.72 -3.06
C PHE A 223 20.36 -11.43 -1.89
N ARG A 224 20.06 -11.96 -0.69
CA ARG A 224 20.88 -11.74 0.50
C ARG A 224 22.26 -12.36 0.40
N GLU A 225 22.36 -13.55 -0.15
CA GLU A 225 23.66 -14.18 -0.43
C GLU A 225 24.50 -13.31 -1.36
N GLY A 226 23.89 -12.77 -2.42
CA GLY A 226 24.54 -11.82 -3.33
C GLY A 226 25.02 -10.54 -2.63
N ILE A 227 24.19 -9.93 -1.78
CA ILE A 227 24.57 -8.73 -1.03
C ILE A 227 25.69 -9.02 -0.03
N ARG A 228 25.64 -10.15 0.69
CA ARG A 228 26.68 -10.54 1.65
C ARG A 228 28.00 -10.87 0.95
N ALA A 229 27.94 -11.45 -0.25
CA ALA A 229 29.12 -11.76 -1.05
C ALA A 229 29.87 -10.52 -1.58
N LEU A 230 29.26 -9.32 -1.52
CA LEU A 230 29.97 -8.08 -1.87
C LEU A 230 31.09 -7.74 -0.89
N ASP A 231 31.03 -8.28 0.34
CA ASP A 231 32.04 -8.11 1.40
C ASP A 231 32.55 -6.66 1.52
N SER A 232 31.62 -5.70 1.54
CA SER A 232 31.93 -4.28 1.50
C SER A 232 31.87 -3.68 2.91
N PRO A 233 32.90 -2.90 3.33
CA PRO A 233 32.87 -2.20 4.62
C PRO A 233 31.75 -1.15 4.71
N ILE A 234 31.17 -0.74 3.57
CA ILE A 234 30.04 0.18 3.51
C ILE A 234 28.75 -0.49 4.03
N ILE A 235 28.65 -1.82 4.00
CA ILE A 235 27.45 -2.53 4.43
C ILE A 235 27.55 -2.82 5.93
N LYS A 236 26.75 -2.11 6.74
CA LYS A 236 26.72 -2.27 8.20
C LYS A 236 25.91 -3.48 8.63
N THR A 237 24.71 -3.64 8.10
CA THR A 237 23.84 -4.79 8.37
C THR A 237 22.81 -4.96 7.27
N VAL A 238 22.38 -6.21 7.08
CA VAL A 238 21.22 -6.54 6.25
C VAL A 238 20.09 -6.97 7.18
N ARG A 239 18.86 -6.51 6.93
CA ARG A 239 17.64 -6.90 7.65
C ARG A 239 16.65 -7.51 6.67
N GLU A 240 15.93 -8.54 7.08
CA GLU A 240 15.18 -9.35 6.12
C GLU A 240 13.90 -10.02 6.63
N LYS A 241 13.00 -10.30 5.68
CA LYS A 241 12.02 -11.40 5.70
C LYS A 241 11.53 -11.66 4.28
N GLY A 242 11.76 -12.86 3.71
CA GLY A 242 11.42 -13.14 2.31
C GLY A 242 12.08 -12.15 1.35
N LEU A 243 11.31 -11.53 0.44
CA LEU A 243 11.80 -10.47 -0.45
C LEU A 243 11.74 -9.05 0.14
N LEU A 244 11.30 -8.87 1.38
CA LEU A 244 11.43 -7.61 2.10
C LEU A 244 12.84 -7.52 2.70
N ASN A 245 13.73 -6.81 2.03
CA ASN A 245 15.13 -6.70 2.42
C ASN A 245 15.54 -5.23 2.57
N ALA A 246 16.43 -4.95 3.50
CA ALA A 246 17.04 -3.63 3.67
C ALA A 246 18.53 -3.77 3.97
N THR A 247 19.34 -3.03 3.23
CA THR A 247 20.78 -2.90 3.49
C THR A 247 21.03 -1.57 4.18
N VAL A 248 21.55 -1.61 5.41
CA VAL A 248 21.95 -0.42 6.15
C VAL A 248 23.38 -0.10 5.75
N ILE A 249 23.59 1.09 5.20
CA ILE A 249 24.92 1.57 4.82
C ILE A 249 25.56 2.33 5.99
N ASP A 250 26.87 2.19 6.13
CA ASP A 250 27.68 3.05 6.99
C ASP A 250 28.19 4.26 6.21
N ALA A 251 27.75 5.46 6.61
CA ALA A 251 28.12 6.69 5.94
C ALA A 251 29.60 7.07 6.20
N SER A 252 30.22 6.62 7.30
CA SER A 252 31.64 6.88 7.56
C SER A 252 32.54 6.16 6.56
N GLU A 253 32.17 4.93 6.21
CA GLU A 253 32.91 4.09 5.25
C GLU A 253 32.56 4.43 3.78
N ALA A 254 31.54 5.27 3.56
CA ALA A 254 31.06 5.64 2.22
C ALA A 254 31.72 6.90 1.65
N ASN A 255 32.83 7.38 2.22
CA ASN A 255 33.51 8.63 1.83
C ASN A 255 32.54 9.84 1.79
N GLY A 256 31.64 9.93 2.77
CA GLY A 256 30.65 11.00 2.88
C GLY A 256 29.44 10.88 1.95
N ARG A 257 29.32 9.80 1.16
CA ARG A 257 28.13 9.54 0.34
C ARG A 257 26.98 9.04 1.21
N THR A 258 25.79 9.48 0.85
CA THR A 258 24.54 9.16 1.56
C THR A 258 23.79 8.00 0.91
N ALA A 259 22.74 7.51 1.57
CA ALA A 259 21.85 6.50 0.99
C ALA A 259 21.13 7.04 -0.25
N TRP A 260 20.88 8.36 -0.28
CA TRP A 260 20.31 9.03 -1.44
C TRP A 260 21.24 8.96 -2.65
N ASP A 261 22.55 9.18 -2.45
CA ASP A 261 23.54 9.08 -3.53
C ASP A 261 23.61 7.65 -4.08
N LEU A 262 23.49 6.65 -3.21
CA LEU A 262 23.38 5.25 -3.63
C LEU A 262 22.11 5.01 -4.46
N CYS A 263 20.95 5.53 -4.05
CA CYS A 263 19.72 5.44 -4.84
C CYS A 263 19.85 6.10 -6.22
N LEU A 264 20.50 7.27 -6.31
CA LEU A 264 20.77 7.93 -7.58
C LEU A 264 21.72 7.12 -8.47
N LEU A 265 22.72 6.47 -7.86
CA LEU A 265 23.63 5.58 -8.57
C LEU A 265 22.90 4.34 -9.09
N LEU A 266 22.10 3.67 -8.26
CA LEU A 266 21.27 2.52 -8.67
C LEU A 266 20.34 2.88 -9.82
N LYS A 267 19.68 4.04 -9.73
CA LYS A 267 18.86 4.58 -10.82
C LYS A 267 19.65 4.70 -12.12
N SER A 268 20.87 5.24 -12.05
CA SER A 268 21.73 5.38 -13.25
C SER A 268 22.12 4.03 -13.88
N LYS A 269 22.02 2.94 -13.11
CA LYS A 269 22.26 1.56 -13.54
C LYS A 269 20.98 0.82 -13.93
N GLY A 270 19.82 1.46 -13.90
CA GLY A 270 18.53 0.86 -14.27
C GLY A 270 17.81 0.14 -13.12
N LEU A 271 18.03 0.56 -11.87
CA LEU A 271 17.31 0.08 -10.68
C LEU A 271 16.71 1.25 -9.91
#